data_AF-A0A517YPA9-F1
#
_entry.id   AF-A0A517YPA9-F1
#
_cell.length_a   1.000
_cell.length_b   1.000
_cell.length_c   1.000
_cell.angle_alpha   90.00
_cell.angle_beta   90.00
_cell.angle_gamma   90.00
#
_symmetry.space_group_name_H-M   'P 1'
#
loop_
_entity.id
_entity.type
_entity.pdbx_description
1 polymer ?
#
loop_
_entity_poly.entity_id
_entity_poly.type
_entity_poly.pdbx_seq_one_letter_code
_entity_poly.pdbx_strand_id
1 'polypeptide(L)'
;MATSFGALCTDFYINQKLAMKLELPRDRETVLHFFDRMKRSMPEMRKFRHYEGELALESARLDARYKWLALCKNQIRAGQVNPETMKEAYDYHKLIMELSPHFLTLSPLDIDYVEVLFGFDLECERNHDDVIYEALYTGSPLAELLYSEHGKVMDVQPSLGGTLTERGDLQVYYEIKSRQKSRRGSSQAFRDQPLSVFLTMRKYEPVGDVRDLGKVFSELCGYGEQLAMDKLVPHVIQPISQYITTGGHDSGPDHGGGMYQ
;
A
#
# COMPACT_ATOMS: atom_id res chain seq x y z
N MET A 1 16.84 -2.87 12.71
CA MET A 1 17.11 -1.52 12.18
C MET A 1 15.77 -0.82 12.03
N ALA A 2 15.68 0.44 12.48
CA ALA A 2 14.51 1.28 12.20
C ALA A 2 14.27 1.32 10.68
N THR A 3 13.01 1.35 10.25
CA THR A 3 12.67 1.22 8.83
C THR A 3 13.23 2.42 8.05
N SER A 4 14.23 2.20 7.19
CA SER A 4 14.77 3.24 6.30
C SER A 4 13.67 3.92 5.48
N PHE A 5 12.54 3.24 5.29
CA PHE A 5 11.36 3.72 4.58
C PHE A 5 10.54 4.75 5.34
N GLY A 6 10.48 4.70 6.67
CA GLY A 6 9.73 5.67 7.47
C GLY A 6 10.31 7.08 7.41
N ALA A 7 11.59 7.23 7.05
CA ALA A 7 12.20 8.55 6.84
C ALA A 7 11.89 9.16 5.47
N LEU A 8 11.31 8.38 4.54
CA LEU A 8 11.06 8.80 3.15
C LEU A 8 9.62 9.27 2.92
N CYS A 9 8.73 9.08 3.89
CA CYS A 9 7.30 9.32 3.77
C CYS A 9 6.71 9.71 5.13
N THR A 10 5.50 10.24 5.15
CA THR A 10 4.83 10.63 6.41
C THR A 10 4.23 9.42 7.13
N ASP A 11 3.65 8.49 6.37
CA ASP A 11 3.24 7.19 6.91
C ASP A 11 3.76 6.06 6.02
N PHE A 12 4.38 5.08 6.66
CA PHE A 12 4.80 3.83 6.05
C PHE A 12 3.99 2.68 6.64
N TYR A 13 3.47 1.79 5.79
CA TYR A 13 2.72 0.64 6.27
C TYR A 13 2.96 -0.62 5.47
N ILE A 14 2.87 -1.75 6.17
CA ILE A 14 2.94 -3.07 5.58
C ILE A 14 1.59 -3.72 5.81
N ASN A 15 0.96 -4.14 4.73
CA ASN A 15 -0.28 -4.88 4.77
C ASN A 15 -0.06 -6.28 4.21
N GLN A 16 -0.80 -7.24 4.73
CA GLN A 16 -0.93 -8.56 4.14
C GLN A 16 -2.39 -8.86 3.83
N LYS A 17 -2.59 -9.70 2.82
CA LYS A 17 -3.88 -10.29 2.51
C LYS A 17 -3.68 -11.76 2.18
N LEU A 18 -4.42 -12.61 2.89
CA LEU A 18 -4.62 -14.01 2.53
C LEU A 18 -6.03 -14.11 1.92
N ALA A 19 -6.10 -14.42 0.63
CA ALA A 19 -7.37 -14.55 -0.08
C ALA A 19 -7.72 -16.03 -0.27
N MET A 20 -9.01 -16.32 -0.14
CA MET A 20 -9.56 -17.66 -0.29
C MET A 20 -10.60 -17.69 -1.41
N LYS A 21 -10.76 -18.88 -2.00
CA LYS A 21 -11.73 -19.18 -3.04
C LYS A 21 -13.14 -19.30 -2.46
N LEU A 22 -13.25 -19.80 -1.23
CA LEU A 22 -14.50 -19.93 -0.48
C LEU A 22 -14.64 -18.85 0.60
N GLU A 23 -15.86 -18.75 1.15
CA GLU A 23 -16.14 -17.83 2.25
C GLU A 23 -15.52 -18.33 3.56
N LEU A 24 -15.00 -17.40 4.37
CA LEU A 24 -14.55 -17.70 5.72
C LEU A 24 -15.71 -18.16 6.62
N PRO A 25 -15.43 -19.01 7.62
CA PRO A 25 -16.38 -19.29 8.70
C PRO A 25 -16.84 -17.98 9.37
N ARG A 26 -18.16 -17.88 9.61
CA ARG A 26 -18.80 -16.71 10.25
C ARG A 26 -19.46 -17.05 11.57
N ASP A 27 -19.38 -18.30 12.00
CA ASP A 27 -19.93 -18.68 13.28
C ASP A 27 -19.19 -17.96 14.41
N ARG A 28 -19.97 -17.46 15.36
CA ARG A 28 -19.49 -16.57 16.42
C ARG A 28 -18.36 -17.21 17.23
N GLU A 29 -18.44 -18.50 17.50
CA GLU A 29 -17.47 -19.21 18.32
C GLU A 29 -16.11 -19.29 17.64
N THR A 30 -16.05 -19.74 16.38
CA THR A 30 -14.82 -19.81 15.59
C THR A 30 -14.14 -18.45 15.48
N VAL A 31 -14.92 -17.42 15.14
CA VAL A 31 -14.40 -16.05 15.00
C VAL A 31 -13.85 -15.52 16.31
N LEU A 32 -14.60 -15.64 17.41
CA LEU A 32 -14.14 -15.15 18.71
C LEU A 32 -12.94 -15.93 19.22
N HIS A 33 -12.90 -17.25 19.02
CA HIS A 33 -11.77 -18.08 19.42
C HIS A 33 -10.48 -17.68 18.69
N PHE A 34 -10.57 -17.39 17.39
CA PHE A 34 -9.45 -16.85 16.62
C PHE A 34 -8.97 -15.50 17.16
N PHE A 35 -9.86 -14.53 17.35
CA PHE A 35 -9.49 -13.21 17.87
C PHE A 35 -8.97 -13.25 19.31
N ASP A 36 -9.51 -14.11 20.17
CA ASP A 36 -9.01 -14.32 21.53
C ASP A 36 -7.61 -14.93 21.52
N ARG A 37 -7.34 -15.87 20.61
CA ARG A 37 -5.98 -16.40 20.42
C ARG A 37 -5.02 -15.30 19.95
N MET A 38 -5.41 -14.48 18.99
CA MET A 38 -4.62 -13.34 18.52
C MET A 38 -4.31 -12.37 19.66
N LYS A 39 -5.31 -12.02 20.47
CA LYS A 39 -5.14 -11.13 21.64
C LYS A 39 -4.25 -11.72 22.72
N ARG A 40 -4.23 -13.05 22.93
CA ARG A 40 -3.31 -13.70 23.87
C ARG A 40 -1.85 -13.55 23.43
N SER A 41 -1.59 -13.64 22.12
CA SER A 41 -0.24 -13.46 21.56
C SER A 41 0.16 -11.99 21.39
N MET A 42 -0.82 -11.10 21.14
CA MET A 42 -0.64 -9.66 20.95
C MET A 42 -1.59 -8.88 21.88
N PRO A 43 -1.24 -8.71 23.17
CA PRO A 43 -2.13 -8.12 24.17
C PRO A 43 -2.57 -6.68 23.88
N GLU A 44 -1.90 -5.95 23.00
CA GLU A 44 -2.29 -4.60 22.57
C GLU A 44 -3.52 -4.57 21.64
N MET A 45 -3.82 -5.69 20.97
CA MET A 45 -4.94 -5.86 20.04
C MET A 45 -6.25 -6.04 20.81
N ARG A 46 -6.83 -4.96 21.30
CA ARG A 46 -7.97 -4.99 22.26
C ARG A 46 -9.29 -4.48 21.71
N LYS A 47 -9.27 -3.72 20.61
CA LYS A 47 -10.47 -3.07 20.07
C LYS A 47 -11.11 -3.98 19.03
N PHE A 48 -12.11 -4.73 19.45
CA PHE A 48 -12.93 -5.50 18.52
C PHE A 48 -14.02 -4.60 17.91
N ARG A 49 -14.13 -4.61 16.59
CA ARG A 49 -15.03 -3.77 15.80
C ARG A 49 -15.78 -4.62 14.79
N HIS A 50 -17.02 -4.23 14.51
CA HIS A 50 -17.81 -4.78 13.42
C HIS A 50 -18.10 -3.64 12.45
N TYR A 51 -17.59 -3.78 11.22
CA TYR A 51 -17.88 -2.89 10.11
C TYR A 51 -18.76 -3.62 9.10
N GLU A 52 -19.33 -2.89 8.15
CA GLU A 52 -20.11 -3.50 7.08
C GLU A 52 -19.22 -4.45 6.26
N GLY A 53 -19.47 -5.76 6.38
CA GLY A 53 -18.75 -6.80 5.63
C GLY A 53 -17.43 -7.29 6.24
N GLU A 54 -17.01 -6.78 7.41
CA GLU A 54 -15.79 -7.25 8.07
C GLU A 54 -15.83 -7.15 9.62
N LEU A 55 -15.15 -8.10 10.27
CA LEU A 55 -14.90 -8.10 11.71
C LEU A 55 -13.43 -7.78 11.93
N ALA A 56 -13.14 -6.76 12.73
CA ALA A 56 -11.79 -6.26 12.92
C ALA A 56 -11.35 -6.32 14.39
N LEU A 57 -10.06 -6.56 14.59
CA LEU A 57 -9.36 -6.42 15.85
C LEU A 57 -8.21 -5.42 15.65
N GLU A 58 -8.17 -4.39 16.50
CA GLU A 58 -7.25 -3.27 16.34
C GLU A 58 -6.51 -2.96 17.64
N SER A 59 -5.29 -2.44 17.51
CA SER A 59 -4.57 -1.81 18.62
C SER A 59 -5.07 -0.38 18.88
N ALA A 60 -4.63 0.22 19.98
CA ALA A 60 -4.69 1.68 20.09
C ALA A 60 -3.78 2.33 19.03
N ARG A 61 -4.11 3.57 18.66
CA ARG A 61 -3.22 4.42 17.86
C ARG A 61 -2.35 5.20 18.83
N LEU A 62 -1.04 4.98 18.77
CA LEU A 62 -0.05 5.63 19.62
C LEU A 62 1.03 6.20 18.70
N ASP A 63 1.20 7.52 18.69
CA ASP A 63 2.16 8.21 17.81
C ASP A 63 2.02 7.82 16.32
N ALA A 64 0.78 7.79 15.81
CA ALA A 64 0.44 7.30 14.46
C ALA A 64 0.77 5.82 14.18
N ARG A 65 1.21 5.05 15.19
CA ARG A 65 1.50 3.61 15.09
C ARG A 65 0.30 2.80 15.53
N TYR A 66 -0.07 1.80 14.73
CA TYR A 66 -1.14 0.87 15.07
C TYR A 66 -1.11 -0.39 14.20
N LYS A 67 -1.76 -1.44 14.70
CA LYS A 67 -1.96 -2.72 14.04
C LYS A 67 -3.45 -2.99 13.90
N TRP A 68 -3.82 -3.68 12.84
CA TRP A 68 -5.18 -4.13 12.61
C TRP A 68 -5.18 -5.50 11.93
N LEU A 69 -6.23 -6.27 12.20
CA LEU A 69 -6.54 -7.56 11.61
C LEU A 69 -8.03 -7.60 11.32
N ALA A 70 -8.43 -7.91 10.10
CA ALA A 70 -9.81 -7.99 9.67
C ALA A 70 -10.10 -9.34 9.01
N LEU A 71 -11.22 -9.94 9.40
CA LEU A 71 -11.85 -11.04 8.69
C LEU A 71 -12.95 -10.47 7.80
N CYS A 72 -12.74 -10.55 6.50
CA CYS A 72 -13.71 -10.20 5.48
C CYS A 72 -14.42 -11.46 4.96
N LYS A 73 -15.29 -11.32 3.95
CA LYS A 73 -16.06 -12.45 3.39
C LYS A 73 -15.20 -13.66 2.96
N ASN A 74 -14.13 -13.41 2.21
CA ASN A 74 -13.24 -14.44 1.64
C ASN A 74 -11.77 -14.02 1.73
N GLN A 75 -11.44 -13.16 2.72
CA GLN A 75 -10.09 -12.64 2.88
C GLN A 75 -9.79 -12.42 4.36
N ILE A 76 -8.55 -12.71 4.74
CA ILE A 76 -7.95 -12.27 5.99
C ILE A 76 -7.00 -11.15 5.63
N ARG A 77 -7.22 -9.98 6.21
CA ARG A 77 -6.40 -8.79 5.97
C ARG A 77 -5.77 -8.35 7.27
N ALA A 78 -4.53 -7.92 7.22
CA ALA A 78 -3.92 -7.29 8.37
C ALA A 78 -2.92 -6.23 7.92
N GLY A 79 -2.64 -5.30 8.81
CA GLY A 79 -1.67 -4.26 8.54
C GLY A 79 -1.04 -3.73 9.81
N GLN A 80 0.18 -3.22 9.65
CA GLN A 80 0.85 -2.40 10.65
C GLN A 80 1.29 -1.09 10.02
N VAL A 81 0.92 0.01 10.67
CA VAL A 81 1.29 1.37 10.29
C VAL A 81 2.41 1.86 11.20
N ASN A 82 3.42 2.46 10.57
CA ASN A 82 4.64 2.98 11.16
C ASN A 82 5.31 2.01 12.15
N PRO A 83 5.61 0.77 11.72
CA PRO A 83 6.30 -0.18 12.60
C PRO A 83 7.66 0.36 13.06
N GLU A 84 8.06 0.07 14.30
CA GLU A 84 9.38 0.49 14.79
C GLU A 84 10.50 -0.18 14.00
N THR A 85 10.29 -1.44 13.61
CA THR A 85 11.20 -2.20 12.76
C THR A 85 10.43 -3.08 11.80
N MET A 86 11.02 -3.39 10.63
CA MET A 86 10.44 -4.33 9.67
C MET A 86 10.18 -5.69 10.32
N LYS A 87 11.12 -6.14 11.17
CA LYS A 87 11.02 -7.41 11.87
C LYS A 87 9.76 -7.50 12.73
N GLU A 88 9.42 -6.43 13.45
CA GLU A 88 8.22 -6.40 14.29
C GLU A 88 6.94 -6.59 13.44
N ALA A 89 6.83 -5.87 12.32
CA ALA A 89 5.72 -6.03 11.39
C ALA A 89 5.66 -7.45 10.83
N TYR A 90 6.80 -8.00 10.41
CA TYR A 90 6.85 -9.34 9.85
C TYR A 90 6.48 -10.43 10.85
N ASP A 91 6.90 -10.29 12.10
CA ASP A 91 6.53 -11.24 13.15
C ASP A 91 5.03 -11.21 13.45
N TYR A 92 4.40 -10.02 13.43
CA TYR A 92 2.95 -9.88 13.53
C TYR A 92 2.21 -10.57 12.38
N HIS A 93 2.66 -10.34 11.15
CA HIS A 93 2.06 -10.93 9.96
C HIS A 93 2.24 -12.45 9.89
N LYS A 94 3.44 -12.96 10.20
CA LYS A 94 3.73 -14.39 10.30
C LYS A 94 2.88 -15.10 11.34
N LEU A 95 2.67 -14.47 12.51
CA LEU A 95 1.80 -15.01 13.55
C LEU A 95 0.36 -15.24 13.02
N ILE A 96 -0.17 -14.31 12.23
CA ILE A 96 -1.49 -14.47 11.62
C ILE A 96 -1.47 -15.63 10.62
N MET A 97 -0.46 -15.72 9.76
CA MET A 97 -0.32 -16.82 8.81
C MET A 97 -0.19 -18.19 9.50
N GLU A 98 0.41 -18.24 10.68
CA GLU A 98 0.53 -19.45 11.51
C GLU A 98 -0.81 -19.84 12.16
N LEU A 99 -1.55 -18.86 12.71
CA LEU A 99 -2.77 -19.13 13.46
C LEU A 99 -4.01 -19.32 12.57
N SER A 100 -4.13 -18.55 11.49
CA SER A 100 -5.33 -18.54 10.65
C SER A 100 -5.74 -19.91 10.14
N PRO A 101 -4.85 -20.79 9.64
CA PRO A 101 -5.25 -22.10 9.13
C PRO A 101 -5.93 -22.99 10.18
N HIS A 102 -5.41 -22.99 11.40
CA HIS A 102 -5.90 -23.85 12.48
C HIS A 102 -7.25 -23.39 13.03
N PHE A 103 -7.47 -22.08 13.11
CA PHE A 103 -8.68 -21.53 13.71
C PHE A 103 -9.78 -21.28 12.69
N LEU A 104 -9.45 -21.07 11.42
CA LEU A 104 -10.43 -20.76 10.38
C LEU A 104 -10.63 -21.91 9.38
N THR A 105 -10.11 -23.10 9.71
CA THR A 105 -10.28 -24.34 8.93
C THR A 105 -9.80 -24.18 7.48
N LEU A 106 -8.67 -23.49 7.27
CA LEU A 106 -8.16 -23.24 5.93
C LEU A 106 -7.46 -24.48 5.37
N SER A 107 -7.63 -24.70 4.07
CA SER A 107 -6.98 -25.78 3.32
C SER A 107 -6.15 -25.19 2.17
N PRO A 108 -5.03 -25.81 1.76
CA PRO A 108 -4.26 -25.32 0.61
C PRO A 108 -5.12 -25.17 -0.67
N LEU A 109 -6.12 -26.04 -0.86
CA LEU A 109 -7.03 -25.97 -2.01
C LEU A 109 -7.88 -24.70 -2.05
N ASP A 110 -8.18 -24.15 -0.87
CA ASP A 110 -9.00 -22.97 -0.69
C ASP A 110 -8.21 -21.67 -0.81
N ILE A 111 -6.88 -21.71 -0.63
CA ILE A 111 -6.05 -20.51 -0.74
C ILE A 111 -5.94 -20.11 -2.21
N ASP A 112 -6.35 -18.88 -2.51
CA ASP A 112 -6.25 -18.29 -3.85
C ASP A 112 -4.88 -17.64 -4.03
N TYR A 113 -4.58 -16.65 -3.17
CA TYR A 113 -3.28 -15.99 -3.18
C TYR A 113 -2.89 -15.42 -1.81
N VAL A 114 -1.58 -15.22 -1.64
CA VAL A 114 -1.00 -14.42 -0.57
C VAL A 114 -0.47 -13.13 -1.18
N GLU A 115 -0.74 -12.01 -0.52
CA GLU A 115 -0.32 -10.69 -0.95
C GLU A 115 0.35 -9.94 0.20
N VAL A 116 1.43 -9.23 -0.12
CA VAL A 116 2.10 -8.26 0.76
C VAL A 116 2.12 -6.92 0.04
N LEU A 117 1.73 -5.87 0.73
CA LEU A 117 1.74 -4.50 0.23
C LEU A 117 2.62 -3.63 1.13
N PHE A 118 3.51 -2.87 0.51
CA PHE A 118 4.26 -1.78 1.10
C PHE A 118 3.61 -0.47 0.65
N GLY A 119 3.12 0.32 1.60
CA GLY A 119 2.47 1.60 1.34
C GLY A 119 3.30 2.75 1.89
N PHE A 120 3.36 3.82 1.10
CA PHE A 120 4.08 5.05 1.39
C PHE A 120 3.12 6.20 1.15
N ASP A 121 2.75 6.91 2.21
CA ASP A 121 1.94 8.11 2.11
C ASP A 121 2.87 9.34 2.19
N LEU A 122 2.74 10.22 1.20
CA LEU A 122 3.50 11.45 1.08
C LEU A 122 2.56 12.63 1.33
N GLU A 123 2.89 13.45 2.32
CA GLU A 123 2.19 14.71 2.56
C GLU A 123 2.41 15.64 1.37
N CYS A 124 1.30 16.10 0.79
CA CYS A 124 1.31 16.92 -0.40
C CYS A 124 0.13 17.89 -0.38
N GLU A 125 0.41 19.17 -0.13
CA GLU A 125 -0.60 20.24 -0.16
C GLU A 125 -0.91 20.73 -1.59
N ARG A 126 -0.09 20.36 -2.57
CA ARG A 126 -0.22 20.76 -3.97
C ARG A 126 -1.28 19.91 -4.68
N ASN A 127 -1.54 20.22 -5.95
CA ASN A 127 -2.31 19.32 -6.81
C ASN A 127 -1.52 18.01 -6.99
N HIS A 128 -2.09 16.89 -6.56
CA HIS A 128 -1.43 15.58 -6.61
C HIS A 128 -1.18 15.14 -8.04
N ASP A 129 -2.15 15.37 -8.92
CA ASP A 129 -2.06 14.94 -10.31
C ASP A 129 -0.98 15.73 -11.07
N ASP A 130 -0.84 17.04 -10.79
CA ASP A 130 0.26 17.85 -11.32
C ASP A 130 1.62 17.37 -10.81
N VAL A 131 1.71 17.03 -9.52
CA VAL A 131 2.94 16.51 -8.89
C VAL A 131 3.37 15.20 -9.53
N ILE A 132 2.44 14.26 -9.71
CA ILE A 132 2.73 12.95 -10.32
C ILE A 132 3.10 13.13 -11.79
N TYR A 133 2.37 13.98 -12.51
CA TYR A 133 2.65 14.29 -13.92
C TYR A 133 4.06 14.85 -14.09
N GLU A 134 4.40 15.90 -13.36
CA GLU A 134 5.71 16.56 -13.49
C GLU A 134 6.86 15.69 -13.02
N ALA A 135 6.67 14.94 -11.92
CA ALA A 135 7.73 14.10 -11.37
C ALA A 135 8.02 12.86 -12.21
N LEU A 136 7.01 12.28 -12.88
CA LEU A 136 7.12 10.96 -13.51
C LEU A 136 6.97 10.94 -15.04
N TYR A 137 6.28 11.92 -15.63
CA TYR A 137 5.94 11.89 -17.06
C TYR A 137 6.70 12.93 -17.88
N THR A 138 7.18 14.02 -17.29
CA THR A 138 7.88 15.09 -18.01
C THR A 138 9.05 14.53 -18.83
N GLY A 139 9.07 14.87 -20.13
CA GLY A 139 10.06 14.35 -21.09
C GLY A 139 9.72 12.97 -21.70
N SER A 140 8.59 12.37 -21.35
CA SER A 140 8.09 11.14 -21.97
C SER A 140 7.06 11.44 -23.08
N PRO A 141 6.83 10.51 -24.03
CA PRO A 141 5.76 10.64 -25.01
C PRO A 141 4.35 10.75 -24.41
N LEU A 142 4.16 10.29 -23.17
CA LEU A 142 2.88 10.37 -22.47
C LEU A 142 2.59 11.77 -21.93
N ALA A 143 3.62 12.59 -21.66
CA ALA A 143 3.44 13.98 -21.28
C ALA A 143 2.72 14.77 -22.39
N GLU A 144 3.13 14.56 -23.64
CA GLU A 144 2.53 15.23 -24.81
C GLU A 144 1.02 15.01 -24.96
N LEU A 145 0.47 13.93 -24.39
CA LEU A 145 -0.96 13.65 -24.46
C LEU A 145 -1.82 14.62 -23.63
N LEU A 146 -1.25 15.19 -22.58
CA LEU A 146 -1.95 16.07 -21.64
C LEU A 146 -1.53 17.53 -21.76
N TYR A 147 -0.48 17.81 -22.56
CA TYR A 147 -0.06 19.17 -22.86
C TYR A 147 -1.18 19.93 -23.59
N SER A 148 -1.57 21.06 -23.03
CA SER A 148 -2.54 21.99 -23.62
C SER A 148 -2.33 23.37 -23.04
N GLU A 149 -2.32 24.41 -23.88
CA GLU A 149 -2.10 25.81 -23.46
C GLU A 149 -3.07 26.28 -22.36
N HIS A 150 -4.24 25.65 -22.25
CA HIS A 150 -5.27 25.98 -21.26
C HIS A 150 -5.76 24.77 -20.46
N GLY A 151 -5.16 23.60 -20.66
CA GLY A 151 -5.54 22.36 -19.98
C GLY A 151 -4.96 22.30 -18.57
N LYS A 152 -5.66 21.62 -17.67
CA LYS A 152 -5.14 21.23 -16.35
C LYS A 152 -5.18 19.72 -16.24
N VAL A 153 -4.17 19.15 -15.59
CA VAL A 153 -4.10 17.73 -15.29
C VAL A 153 -5.07 17.42 -14.15
N MET A 154 -5.85 16.34 -14.29
CA MET A 154 -6.99 16.06 -13.40
C MET A 154 -7.11 14.61 -12.90
N ASP A 155 -6.36 13.66 -13.45
CA ASP A 155 -6.40 12.25 -13.02
C ASP A 155 -5.16 11.49 -13.53
N VAL A 156 -4.04 11.62 -12.82
CA VAL A 156 -2.77 10.96 -13.14
C VAL A 156 -2.44 9.96 -12.03
N GLN A 157 -2.87 8.72 -12.25
CA GLN A 157 -2.75 7.63 -11.29
C GLN A 157 -2.11 6.38 -11.94
N PRO A 158 -0.79 6.42 -12.21
CA PRO A 158 -0.10 5.30 -12.82
C PRO A 158 -0.32 3.99 -12.06
N SER A 159 -0.59 2.94 -12.81
CA SER A 159 -0.67 1.57 -12.32
C SER A 159 0.10 0.68 -13.28
N LEU A 160 1.14 0.03 -12.77
CA LEU A 160 1.99 -0.88 -13.54
C LEU A 160 1.97 -2.25 -12.87
N GLY A 161 1.81 -3.31 -13.66
CA GLY A 161 1.83 -4.69 -13.21
C GLY A 161 2.82 -5.51 -14.02
N GLY A 162 3.50 -6.45 -13.37
CA GLY A 162 4.44 -7.36 -14.01
C GLY A 162 4.49 -8.72 -13.32
N THR A 163 5.07 -9.69 -13.99
CA THR A 163 5.37 -11.02 -13.42
C THR A 163 6.86 -11.10 -13.06
N LEU A 164 7.18 -11.81 -11.98
CA LEU A 164 8.57 -12.05 -11.55
C LEU A 164 9.02 -13.49 -11.82
N THR A 165 8.11 -14.32 -12.32
CA THR A 165 8.36 -15.72 -12.70
C THR A 165 7.82 -15.97 -14.11
N GLU A 166 8.42 -16.93 -14.82
CA GLU A 166 7.94 -17.34 -16.15
C GLU A 166 6.52 -17.90 -16.13
N ARG A 167 6.13 -18.54 -15.01
CA ARG A 167 4.78 -19.08 -14.81
C ARG A 167 3.74 -18.01 -14.54
N GLY A 168 4.14 -16.79 -14.18
CA GLY A 168 3.23 -15.70 -13.84
C GLY A 168 2.51 -15.86 -12.50
N ASP A 169 2.93 -16.81 -11.67
CA ASP A 169 2.38 -17.09 -10.33
C ASP A 169 2.85 -16.09 -9.27
N LEU A 170 4.01 -15.44 -9.47
CA LEU A 170 4.49 -14.32 -8.67
C LEU A 170 4.37 -13.02 -9.46
N GLN A 171 3.61 -12.08 -8.94
CA GLN A 171 3.28 -10.82 -9.58
C GLN A 171 3.67 -9.64 -8.70
N VAL A 172 3.99 -8.52 -9.35
CA VAL A 172 4.29 -7.23 -8.73
C VAL A 172 3.40 -6.17 -9.32
N TYR A 173 2.92 -5.26 -8.48
CA TYR A 173 2.17 -4.07 -8.88
C TYR A 173 2.73 -2.83 -8.21
N TYR A 174 2.87 -1.77 -9.01
CA TYR A 174 3.17 -0.42 -8.56
C TYR A 174 1.96 0.46 -8.83
N GLU A 175 1.44 1.11 -7.80
CA GLU A 175 0.31 2.02 -7.94
C GLU A 175 0.59 3.34 -7.25
N ILE A 176 0.34 4.44 -7.97
CA ILE A 176 0.37 5.78 -7.41
C ILE A 176 -1.05 6.32 -7.47
N LYS A 177 -1.57 6.75 -6.31
CA LYS A 177 -2.95 7.22 -6.17
C LYS A 177 -2.99 8.68 -5.74
N SER A 178 -3.61 9.49 -6.60
CA SER A 178 -4.12 10.82 -6.27
C SER A 178 -5.40 10.63 -5.44
N ARG A 179 -5.46 11.29 -4.29
CA ARG A 179 -6.65 11.23 -3.42
C ARG A 179 -7.55 12.47 -3.57
N GLN A 180 -7.24 13.36 -4.50
CA GLN A 180 -8.02 14.57 -4.75
C GLN A 180 -9.22 14.26 -5.64
N LYS A 181 -10.40 13.99 -5.05
CA LYS A 181 -11.64 13.88 -5.81
C LYS A 181 -12.38 15.21 -5.91
N SER A 182 -12.18 15.97 -6.99
CA SER A 182 -13.23 16.84 -7.52
C SER A 182 -13.23 16.88 -9.06
N ARG A 183 -14.39 16.61 -9.68
CA ARG A 183 -14.62 16.78 -11.13
C ARG A 183 -14.65 18.25 -11.58
N ARG A 184 -14.61 19.20 -10.63
CA ARG A 184 -14.65 20.64 -10.83
C ARG A 184 -13.75 21.23 -9.74
N GLY A 185 -12.52 21.60 -10.06
CA GLY A 185 -11.49 22.01 -9.09
C GLY A 185 -11.91 23.10 -8.10
N SER A 186 -12.60 22.73 -7.02
CA SER A 186 -12.99 23.64 -5.93
C SER A 186 -12.16 23.36 -4.69
N SER A 187 -11.18 24.22 -4.47
CA SER A 187 -9.97 24.04 -3.66
C SER A 187 -10.11 24.34 -2.15
N GLN A 188 -11.08 23.76 -1.42
CA GLN A 188 -11.15 24.02 0.04
C GLN A 188 -11.36 22.82 0.98
N ALA A 189 -11.65 21.61 0.48
CA ALA A 189 -11.86 20.42 1.35
C ALA A 189 -10.77 19.34 1.21
N PHE A 190 -9.68 19.62 0.48
CA PHE A 190 -8.73 18.58 0.01
C PHE A 190 -7.36 18.62 0.67
N ARG A 191 -7.17 19.43 1.73
CA ARG A 191 -5.85 19.64 2.34
C ARG A 191 -5.27 18.46 3.13
N ASP A 192 -6.04 17.40 3.37
CA ASP A 192 -5.66 16.40 4.40
C ASP A 192 -5.45 14.97 3.89
N GLN A 193 -5.55 14.69 2.58
CA GLN A 193 -5.29 13.33 2.08
C GLN A 193 -3.88 13.24 1.49
N PRO A 194 -3.10 12.20 1.83
CA PRO A 194 -1.76 12.03 1.29
C PRO A 194 -1.81 11.54 -0.16
N LEU A 195 -0.73 11.80 -0.90
CA LEU A 195 -0.42 11.10 -2.13
C LEU A 195 0.11 9.71 -1.74
N SER A 196 -0.55 8.64 -2.15
CA SER A 196 -0.17 7.27 -1.76
C SER A 196 0.57 6.54 -2.88
N VAL A 197 1.68 5.90 -2.54
CA VAL A 197 2.42 4.99 -3.42
C VAL A 197 2.39 3.58 -2.82
N PHE A 198 2.08 2.59 -3.66
CA PHE A 198 1.94 1.20 -3.28
C PHE A 198 2.84 0.30 -4.10
N LEU A 199 3.54 -0.61 -3.42
CA LEU A 199 4.19 -1.78 -4.00
C LEU A 199 3.51 -3.03 -3.46
N THR A 200 2.87 -3.78 -4.34
CA THR A 200 2.15 -5.00 -4.00
C THR A 200 2.83 -6.20 -4.63
N MET A 201 3.16 -7.19 -3.81
CA MET A 201 3.66 -8.50 -4.20
C MET A 201 2.56 -9.52 -4.00
N ARG A 202 2.24 -10.32 -5.02
CA ARG A 202 1.18 -11.34 -4.94
C ARG A 202 1.67 -12.68 -5.47
N LYS A 203 1.46 -13.75 -4.70
CA LYS A 203 1.71 -15.13 -5.11
C LYS A 203 0.41 -15.93 -5.17
N TYR A 204 0.07 -16.40 -6.35
CA TYR A 204 -1.04 -17.32 -6.60
C TYR A 204 -0.64 -18.76 -6.28
N GLU A 205 -1.63 -19.58 -5.92
CA GLU A 205 -1.44 -21.00 -5.53
C GLU A 205 -0.21 -21.18 -4.62
N PRO A 206 -0.14 -20.41 -3.52
CA PRO A 206 1.14 -20.08 -2.89
C PRO A 206 1.79 -21.27 -2.19
N VAL A 207 1.01 -22.27 -1.80
CA VAL A 207 1.45 -23.37 -0.94
C VAL A 207 0.78 -24.70 -1.30
N GLY A 208 1.54 -25.80 -1.17
CA GLY A 208 0.97 -27.15 -1.09
C GLY A 208 0.54 -27.53 0.33
N ASP A 209 1.03 -26.80 1.34
CA ASP A 209 0.77 -27.01 2.76
C ASP A 209 0.62 -25.65 3.47
N VAL A 210 -0.46 -25.49 4.25
CA VAL A 210 -0.74 -24.23 4.97
C VAL A 210 0.36 -23.84 5.96
N ARG A 211 1.19 -24.79 6.41
CA ARG A 211 2.34 -24.54 7.28
C ARG A 211 3.42 -23.69 6.60
N ASP A 212 3.45 -23.66 5.26
CA ASP A 212 4.41 -22.88 4.49
C ASP A 212 3.99 -21.42 4.29
N LEU A 213 2.79 -21.00 4.74
CA LEU A 213 2.31 -19.63 4.54
C LEU A 213 3.24 -18.57 5.15
N GLY A 214 3.78 -18.82 6.34
CA GLY A 214 4.74 -17.92 6.96
C GLY A 214 6.05 -17.79 6.15
N LYS A 215 6.47 -18.88 5.49
CA LYS A 215 7.64 -18.88 4.60
C LYS A 215 7.35 -18.08 3.33
N VAL A 216 6.21 -18.32 2.68
CA VAL A 216 5.79 -17.56 1.49
C VAL A 216 5.68 -16.07 1.79
N PHE A 217 5.06 -15.71 2.91
CA PHE A 217 5.02 -14.32 3.36
C PHE A 217 6.44 -13.71 3.47
N SER A 218 7.38 -14.44 4.08
CA SER A 218 8.77 -13.96 4.23
C SER A 218 9.48 -13.79 2.88
N GLU A 219 9.25 -14.70 1.93
CA GLU A 219 9.77 -14.59 0.56
C GLU A 219 9.23 -13.33 -0.13
N LEU A 220 7.91 -13.08 -0.03
CA LEU A 220 7.27 -11.89 -0.61
C LEU A 220 7.78 -10.60 0.01
N CYS A 221 8.01 -10.57 1.32
CA CYS A 221 8.64 -9.43 1.99
C CYS A 221 10.05 -9.18 1.46
N GLY A 222 10.88 -10.22 1.33
CA GLY A 222 12.24 -10.08 0.80
C GLY A 222 12.27 -9.49 -0.61
N TYR A 223 11.42 -10.00 -1.52
CA TYR A 223 11.28 -9.43 -2.86
C TYR A 223 10.77 -7.98 -2.83
N GLY A 224 9.77 -7.71 -1.99
CA GLY A 224 9.19 -6.38 -1.86
C GLY A 224 10.18 -5.35 -1.31
N GLU A 225 10.98 -5.70 -0.30
CA GLU A 225 12.05 -4.84 0.23
C GLU A 225 13.09 -4.52 -0.85
N GLN A 226 13.57 -5.54 -1.56
CA GLN A 226 14.55 -5.35 -2.63
C GLN A 226 14.00 -4.43 -3.74
N LEU A 227 12.78 -4.68 -4.22
CA LEU A 227 12.16 -3.86 -5.26
C LEU A 227 11.83 -2.44 -4.76
N ALA A 228 11.48 -2.29 -3.48
CA ALA A 228 11.30 -0.98 -2.88
C ALA A 228 12.60 -0.18 -2.93
N MET A 229 13.71 -0.76 -2.47
CA MET A 229 15.02 -0.10 -2.44
C MET A 229 15.60 0.17 -3.82
N ASP A 230 15.58 -0.83 -4.70
CA ASP A 230 16.28 -0.78 -6.00
C ASP A 230 15.49 -0.04 -7.08
N LYS A 231 14.15 -0.02 -6.96
CA LYS A 231 13.26 0.47 -8.02
C LYS A 231 12.32 1.57 -7.54
N LEU A 232 11.47 1.28 -6.55
CA LEU A 232 10.40 2.19 -6.16
C LEU A 232 10.93 3.50 -5.58
N VAL A 233 11.87 3.41 -4.63
CA VAL A 233 12.43 4.57 -3.96
C VAL A 233 13.15 5.50 -4.93
N PRO A 234 14.14 5.05 -5.72
CA PRO A 234 14.89 5.95 -6.60
C PRO A 234 14.07 6.47 -7.79
N HIS A 235 13.11 5.70 -8.30
CA HIS A 235 12.40 6.05 -9.54
C HIS A 235 10.99 6.62 -9.34
N VAL A 236 10.42 6.54 -8.12
CA VAL A 236 9.07 7.05 -7.84
C VAL A 236 9.06 7.91 -6.59
N ILE A 237 9.46 7.38 -5.43
CA ILE A 237 9.36 8.12 -4.16
C ILE A 237 10.25 9.36 -4.19
N GLN A 238 11.54 9.21 -4.52
CA GLN A 238 12.48 10.34 -4.52
C GLN A 238 12.10 11.44 -5.52
N PRO A 239 11.77 11.16 -6.80
CA PRO A 239 11.30 12.19 -7.73
C PRO A 239 10.06 12.94 -7.22
N ILE A 240 9.06 12.23 -6.69
CA ILE A 240 7.85 12.86 -6.15
C ILE A 240 8.20 13.72 -4.94
N SER A 241 8.95 13.19 -3.97
CA SER A 241 9.35 13.93 -2.76
C SER A 241 10.19 15.17 -3.08
N GLN A 242 11.09 15.09 -4.06
CA GLN A 242 11.88 16.22 -4.53
C GLN A 242 10.96 17.30 -5.12
N TYR A 243 10.05 16.93 -6.01
CA TYR A 243 9.12 17.89 -6.63
C TYR A 243 8.17 18.54 -5.61
N ILE A 244 7.75 17.80 -4.58
CA ILE A 244 6.97 18.34 -3.46
C ILE A 244 7.78 19.41 -2.72
N THR A 245 9.07 19.17 -2.48
CA THR A 245 9.94 20.03 -1.64
C THR A 245 10.47 21.25 -2.37
N THR A 246 10.97 21.10 -3.61
CA THR A 246 11.64 22.20 -4.32
C THR A 246 10.67 23.25 -4.85
N GLY A 247 9.38 22.93 -4.93
CA GLY A 247 8.45 23.65 -5.78
C GLY A 247 8.82 23.39 -7.25
N GLY A 248 7.83 23.05 -8.08
CA GLY A 248 8.07 23.09 -9.52
C GLY A 248 8.47 24.52 -9.83
N HIS A 249 9.63 24.71 -10.47
CA HIS A 249 10.02 26.02 -10.96
C HIS A 249 8.83 26.55 -11.77
N ASP A 250 8.29 27.71 -11.38
CA ASP A 250 7.45 28.52 -12.24
C ASP A 250 8.30 28.89 -13.46
N SER A 251 8.38 28.00 -14.44
CA SER A 251 8.74 28.37 -15.80
C SER A 251 7.48 28.93 -16.45
N GLY A 252 7.04 30.10 -15.94
CA GLY A 252 6.29 31.03 -16.76
C GLY A 252 7.17 31.39 -17.96
N PRO A 253 6.60 31.51 -19.17
CA PRO A 253 7.38 31.95 -20.32
C PRO A 253 7.93 33.34 -20.01
N ASP A 254 9.25 33.44 -19.97
CA ASP A 254 9.96 34.71 -19.99
C ASP A 254 9.65 35.35 -21.35
N HIS A 255 8.56 36.13 -21.40
CA HIS A 255 8.29 37.04 -22.50
C HIS A 255 9.31 38.18 -22.40
N GLY A 256 10.55 37.86 -22.76
CA GLY A 256 11.60 38.81 -23.04
C GLY A 256 11.10 39.78 -24.09
N GLY A 257 10.86 41.02 -23.65
CA GLY A 257 10.58 42.14 -24.52
C GLY A 257 11.70 42.32 -25.53
N GLY A 258 11.40 41.99 -26.78
CA GLY A 258 12.15 42.42 -27.95
C GLY A 258 11.38 43.52 -28.66
N MET A 259 11.56 44.76 -28.22
CA MET A 259 11.36 45.92 -29.08
C MET A 259 12.22 45.74 -30.33
N TYR A 260 11.61 45.74 -31.51
CA TYR A 260 12.22 46.35 -32.68
C TYR A 260 11.16 47.04 -33.53
N GLN A 261 11.54 48.24 -33.93
CA GLN A 261 10.87 49.22 -34.79
C GLN A 261 10.47 48.66 -36.14
#